data_AF-A0A819ZW07-F1
#
_entry.id   AF-A0A819ZW07-F1
#
_cell.length_a   1.000
_cell.length_b   1.000
_cell.length_c   1.000
_cell.angle_alpha   90.00
_cell.angle_beta   90.00
_cell.angle_gamma   90.00
#
_symmetry.space_group_name_H-M   'P 1'
#
loop_
_entity.id
_entity.type
_entity.pdbx_description
1 polymer ?
#
loop_
_entity_poly.entity_id
_entity_poly.type
_entity_poly.pdbx_seq_one_letter_code
_entity_poly.pdbx_strand_id
1 'polypeptide(L)'
;MNRLVFRPGYFRNTQPPQYRGTLSLTLEQFWRITFLGPPRSVMIDSHYLIVRDFTFHVTLITDSVSVMKSDDRLGTIGGSFLQNYTLPVDPMLLLQRTGSACMSEDGWPPNSISPETTEYFYDDTCGVEEPQAPHVVGCQQCHCTHPLPTMSCVKALEMFVGRVNISLNFTRIRYNKTIADEWRFPNEPSINSFGEVAPVNIFEYLPDLQSNRVIYLYIEPDGCEIVEQCVGGSGWRRLLTFSTTTPNFGTQDLRLGTVSYFTDGLPNDAITKHHIFEYSPCHKHFHFSHYGSFTFGNLKDQSNLTNSKRGFCLQAVYRHANA
;
A
#
# COMPACT_ATOMS: atom_id res chain seq x y z
N MET A 1 4.83 4.89 -7.01
CA MET A 1 4.28 3.56 -6.66
C MET A 1 2.76 3.56 -6.50
N ASN A 2 2.08 4.72 -6.49
CA ASN A 2 0.68 4.79 -6.07
C ASN A 2 -0.33 4.30 -7.12
N ARG A 3 -0.05 4.45 -8.43
CA ARG A 3 -0.80 3.76 -9.51
C ARG A 3 -0.51 2.25 -9.57
N LEU A 4 0.60 1.83 -8.94
CA LEU A 4 1.00 0.43 -8.82
C LEU A 4 0.29 -0.25 -7.63
N VAL A 5 -0.24 0.56 -6.73
CA VAL A 5 -1.20 0.23 -5.69
C VAL A 5 -2.61 0.51 -6.23
N PHE A 6 -3.67 -0.08 -5.65
CA PHE A 6 -5.05 0.10 -6.12
C PHE A 6 -5.58 1.54 -5.87
N ARG A 7 -5.01 2.56 -6.54
CA ARG A 7 -5.35 3.99 -6.34
C ARG A 7 -5.89 4.65 -7.62
N PRO A 8 -7.23 4.66 -7.81
CA PRO A 8 -7.88 5.38 -8.91
C PRO A 8 -7.70 6.91 -8.84
N GLY A 9 -7.43 7.44 -7.63
CA GLY A 9 -7.41 8.88 -7.36
C GLY A 9 -6.09 9.62 -7.64
N TYR A 10 -4.98 8.93 -7.89
CA TYR A 10 -3.68 9.58 -8.13
C TYR A 10 -3.68 10.47 -9.39
N PHE A 11 -4.63 10.25 -10.32
CA PHE A 11 -4.82 11.08 -11.50
C PHE A 11 -6.24 11.66 -11.56
N ARG A 12 -6.64 12.44 -10.55
CA ARG A 12 -7.80 13.33 -10.69
C ARG A 12 -7.42 14.46 -11.66
N ASN A 13 -8.26 14.74 -12.66
CA ASN A 13 -8.17 15.89 -13.57
C ASN A 13 -7.04 15.93 -14.63
N THR A 14 -6.59 14.80 -15.19
CA THR A 14 -5.75 14.87 -16.40
C THR A 14 -6.60 14.90 -17.68
N GLN A 15 -6.60 16.02 -18.41
CA GLN A 15 -6.87 16.02 -19.86
C GLN A 15 -5.82 15.12 -20.57
N PRO A 16 -6.07 14.60 -21.79
CA PRO A 16 -5.84 13.21 -22.21
C PRO A 16 -4.58 12.52 -21.65
N PRO A 17 -4.65 11.24 -21.27
CA PRO A 17 -5.62 10.23 -21.72
C PRO A 17 -6.98 10.34 -21.04
N GLN A 18 -8.04 9.89 -21.72
CA GLN A 18 -9.42 9.94 -21.20
C GLN A 18 -9.57 9.04 -19.94
N TYR A 19 -8.68 8.08 -19.78
CA TYR A 19 -8.64 7.14 -18.66
C TYR A 19 -7.21 6.99 -18.10
N ARG A 20 -7.07 7.10 -16.78
CA ARG A 20 -5.88 6.68 -16.02
C ARG A 20 -6.27 5.80 -14.84
N GLY A 21 -6.39 4.51 -15.08
CA GLY A 21 -6.59 3.47 -14.07
C GLY A 21 -5.28 2.86 -13.58
N THR A 22 -5.36 1.90 -12.67
CA THR A 22 -4.20 1.27 -12.03
C THR A 22 -3.38 0.41 -13.00
N LEU A 23 -2.07 0.33 -12.77
CA LEU A 23 -1.13 -0.57 -13.45
C LEU A 23 -0.29 -1.25 -12.38
N SER A 24 -0.90 -2.18 -11.66
CA SER A 24 -0.26 -2.78 -10.49
C SER A 24 1.03 -3.51 -10.85
N LEU A 25 2.06 -3.34 -10.00
CA LEU A 25 3.28 -4.12 -10.15
C LEU A 25 2.99 -5.60 -9.90
N THR A 26 3.82 -6.46 -10.50
CA THR A 26 3.86 -7.87 -10.14
C THR A 26 4.48 -8.05 -8.76
N LEU A 27 4.47 -9.28 -8.26
CA LEU A 27 5.29 -9.69 -7.12
C LEU A 27 6.77 -9.35 -7.30
N GLU A 28 7.45 -9.03 -6.19
CA GLU A 28 8.86 -8.62 -6.17
C GLU A 28 9.80 -9.66 -6.77
N GLN A 29 9.47 -10.95 -6.64
CA GLN A 29 10.25 -12.05 -7.22
C GLN A 29 10.39 -11.99 -8.75
N PHE A 30 9.51 -11.25 -9.43
CA PHE A 30 9.61 -11.03 -10.87
C PHE A 30 10.36 -9.76 -11.22
N TRP A 31 10.64 -8.89 -10.26
CA TRP A 31 11.32 -7.63 -10.54
C TRP A 31 12.75 -7.90 -10.99
N ARG A 32 13.09 -7.48 -12.20
CA ARG A 32 14.44 -7.56 -12.73
C ARG A 32 15.15 -6.25 -12.39
N ILE A 33 15.94 -6.30 -11.32
CA ILE A 33 16.76 -5.17 -10.87
C ILE A 33 18.22 -5.43 -11.25
N THR A 34 18.82 -4.51 -12.00
CA THR A 34 20.25 -4.54 -12.34
C THR A 34 20.91 -3.31 -11.76
N PHE A 35 21.88 -3.51 -10.87
CA PHE A 35 22.62 -2.41 -10.28
C PHE A 35 23.66 -1.84 -11.23
N LEU A 36 23.68 -0.51 -11.35
CA LEU A 36 24.59 0.25 -12.19
C LEU A 36 25.79 0.69 -11.35
N GLY A 37 26.75 -0.23 -11.17
CA GLY A 37 27.99 0.04 -10.44
C GLY A 37 27.93 -0.21 -8.93
N PRO A 38 29.00 0.15 -8.20
CA PRO A 38 29.09 -0.01 -6.75
C PRO A 38 28.28 1.06 -6.00
N PRO A 39 27.90 0.82 -4.74
CA PRO A 39 27.35 1.87 -3.87
C PRO A 39 28.30 3.07 -3.75
N ARG A 40 27.75 4.27 -3.64
CA ARG A 40 28.50 5.52 -3.48
C ARG A 40 27.85 6.43 -2.45
N SER A 41 28.65 7.22 -1.74
CA SER A 41 28.14 8.30 -0.91
C SER A 41 27.75 9.51 -1.76
N VAL A 42 26.66 10.18 -1.40
CA VAL A 42 26.16 11.36 -2.10
C VAL A 42 25.37 12.25 -1.14
N MET A 43 25.32 13.54 -1.46
CA MET A 43 24.38 14.48 -0.86
C MET A 43 23.17 14.64 -1.78
N ILE A 44 21.97 14.33 -1.31
CA ILE A 44 20.70 14.55 -2.04
C ILE A 44 19.83 15.48 -1.19
N ASP A 45 19.47 16.66 -1.71
CA ASP A 45 18.74 17.71 -0.98
C ASP A 45 19.29 17.92 0.45
N SER A 46 20.61 18.03 0.62
CA SER A 46 21.29 18.16 1.92
C SER A 46 21.27 16.94 2.85
N HIS A 47 20.83 15.76 2.37
CA HIS A 47 20.86 14.50 3.10
C HIS A 47 22.03 13.63 2.63
N TYR A 48 22.88 13.18 3.57
CA TYR A 48 24.02 12.31 3.27
C TYR A 48 23.60 10.84 3.24
N LEU A 49 23.75 10.21 2.07
CA LEU A 49 23.22 8.88 1.80
C LEU A 49 24.27 8.00 1.14
N ILE A 50 24.14 6.69 1.34
CA ILE A 50 24.80 5.69 0.50
C ILE A 50 23.75 5.22 -0.50
N VAL A 51 23.99 5.48 -1.78
CA VAL A 51 23.05 5.15 -2.86
C VAL A 51 23.67 4.16 -3.83
N ARG A 52 22.81 3.44 -4.55
CA ARG A 52 23.21 2.59 -5.66
C ARG A 52 22.20 2.73 -6.78
N ASP A 53 22.67 3.16 -7.93
CA ASP A 53 21.84 3.33 -9.11
C ASP A 53 21.41 1.96 -9.64
N PHE A 54 20.19 1.84 -10.18
CA PHE A 54 19.67 0.58 -10.73
C PHE A 54 18.73 0.82 -11.91
N THR A 55 18.64 -0.17 -12.79
CA THR A 55 17.53 -0.29 -13.73
C THR A 55 16.52 -1.29 -13.20
N PHE A 56 15.25 -0.98 -13.38
CA PHE A 56 14.12 -1.82 -13.02
C PHE A 56 13.35 -2.21 -14.27
N HIS A 57 13.09 -3.51 -14.43
CA HIS A 57 12.26 -4.03 -15.50
C HIS A 57 11.24 -5.04 -14.96
N VAL A 58 10.01 -4.93 -15.46
CA VAL A 58 8.91 -5.82 -15.13
C VAL A 58 7.98 -5.96 -16.34
N THR A 59 7.41 -7.14 -16.54
CA THR A 59 6.35 -7.36 -17.55
C THR A 59 5.01 -7.56 -16.86
N LEU A 60 3.99 -6.84 -17.33
CA LEU A 60 2.60 -7.02 -16.92
C LEU A 60 1.84 -7.81 -17.99
N ILE A 61 1.11 -8.82 -17.57
CA ILE A 61 0.26 -9.69 -18.38
C ILE A 61 -1.18 -9.31 -18.09
N THR A 62 -1.91 -8.94 -19.14
CA THR A 62 -3.29 -8.52 -19.04
C THR A 62 -3.97 -8.73 -20.38
N ASP A 63 -5.29 -8.84 -20.38
CA ASP A 63 -6.06 -8.87 -21.61
C ASP A 63 -6.06 -7.50 -22.29
N SER A 64 -6.41 -7.49 -23.59
CA SER A 64 -6.35 -6.26 -24.39
C SER A 64 -7.35 -5.19 -23.95
N VAL A 65 -8.43 -5.56 -23.27
CA VAL A 65 -9.50 -4.64 -22.85
C VAL A 65 -9.10 -3.97 -21.53
N SER A 66 -8.57 -4.73 -20.58
CA SER A 66 -8.19 -4.22 -19.26
C SER A 66 -7.07 -3.17 -19.34
N VAL A 67 -6.03 -3.39 -20.15
CA VAL A 67 -4.93 -2.41 -20.29
C VAL A 67 -5.38 -1.05 -20.82
N MET A 68 -6.38 -1.05 -21.71
CA MET A 68 -6.96 0.17 -22.30
C MET A 68 -7.76 0.98 -21.29
N LYS A 69 -8.40 0.30 -20.31
CA LYS A 69 -9.08 0.97 -19.20
C LYS A 69 -8.07 1.62 -18.24
N SER A 70 -6.87 1.06 -18.16
CA SER A 70 -5.78 1.67 -17.39
C SER A 70 -5.20 2.87 -18.12
N ASP A 71 -4.82 2.78 -19.39
CA ASP A 71 -4.31 3.92 -20.17
C ASP A 71 -4.65 3.72 -21.65
N ASP A 72 -5.38 4.65 -22.27
CA ASP A 72 -5.82 4.51 -23.67
C ASP A 72 -4.66 4.46 -24.67
N ARG A 73 -3.51 5.06 -24.34
CA ARG A 73 -2.27 5.00 -25.12
C ARG A 73 -1.72 3.59 -25.24
N LEU A 74 -2.05 2.71 -24.29
CA LEU A 74 -1.72 1.29 -24.36
C LEU A 74 -2.77 0.50 -25.16
N GLY A 75 -3.69 1.15 -25.89
CA GLY A 75 -4.69 0.47 -26.72
C GLY A 75 -4.15 -0.16 -27.99
N THR A 76 -2.97 0.25 -28.44
CA THR A 76 -2.30 -0.29 -29.61
C THR A 76 -0.97 -0.93 -29.23
N ILE A 77 -0.56 -1.96 -29.98
CA ILE A 77 0.79 -2.53 -29.84
C ILE A 77 1.82 -1.46 -30.21
N GLY A 78 2.85 -1.29 -29.39
CA GLY A 78 3.85 -0.23 -29.51
C GLY A 78 3.46 1.08 -28.83
N GLY A 79 2.19 1.22 -28.41
CA GLY A 79 1.73 2.34 -27.61
C GLY A 79 2.53 2.44 -26.31
N SER A 80 2.98 3.64 -25.97
CA SER A 80 3.87 3.88 -24.83
C SER A 80 3.64 5.24 -24.18
N PHE A 81 4.07 5.35 -22.94
CA PHE A 81 4.17 6.63 -22.25
C PHE A 81 5.21 6.59 -21.14
N LEU A 82 5.79 7.75 -20.88
CA LEU A 82 6.65 7.98 -19.73
C LEU A 82 5.82 8.48 -18.55
N GLN A 83 6.07 7.92 -17.37
CA GLN A 83 5.49 8.39 -16.12
C GLN A 83 6.60 8.78 -15.16
N ASN A 84 6.52 10.01 -14.66
CA ASN A 84 7.47 10.52 -13.68
C ASN A 84 6.89 10.39 -12.28
N TYR A 85 7.75 10.16 -11.31
CA TYR A 85 7.45 10.19 -9.90
C TYR A 85 8.58 10.91 -9.18
N THR A 86 8.23 11.71 -8.18
CA THR A 86 9.16 12.06 -7.11
C THR A 86 8.97 11.02 -6.02
N LEU A 87 10.06 10.42 -5.52
CA LEU A 87 10.02 9.46 -4.42
C LEU A 87 10.92 9.93 -3.27
N PRO A 88 10.60 9.59 -2.01
CA PRO A 88 11.52 9.75 -0.91
C PRO A 88 12.76 8.87 -1.13
N VAL A 89 13.94 9.39 -0.83
CA VAL A 89 15.18 8.57 -0.82
C VAL A 89 15.21 7.60 0.36
N ASP A 90 14.47 7.91 1.43
CA ASP A 90 14.20 7.02 2.55
C ASP A 90 12.69 7.01 2.85
N PRO A 91 11.96 5.97 2.41
CA PRO A 91 10.51 5.87 2.66
C PRO A 91 10.19 5.54 4.13
N MET A 92 11.17 5.27 4.99
CA MET A 92 10.92 4.93 6.39
C MET A 92 10.53 6.13 7.22
N LEU A 93 9.51 5.93 8.07
CA LEU A 93 8.96 6.95 8.96
C LEU A 93 8.53 8.22 8.20
N LEU A 94 8.13 8.07 6.93
CA LEU A 94 7.82 9.21 6.06
C LEU A 94 6.70 10.08 6.63
N LEU A 95 5.63 9.47 7.15
CA LEU A 95 4.55 10.18 7.85
C LEU A 95 5.07 10.95 9.08
N GLN A 96 5.97 10.37 9.87
CA GLN A 96 6.56 11.04 11.03
C GLN A 96 7.45 12.24 10.61
N ARG A 97 8.18 12.10 9.50
CA ARG A 97 9.13 13.11 9.01
C ARG A 97 8.47 14.25 8.23
N THR A 98 7.39 13.96 7.51
CA THR A 98 6.73 14.93 6.63
C THR A 98 5.33 15.33 7.10
N GLY A 99 4.83 14.72 8.18
CA GLY A 99 3.41 14.82 8.54
C GLY A 99 2.52 14.32 7.40
N SER A 100 1.30 14.85 7.30
CA SER A 100 0.40 14.54 6.18
C SER A 100 0.83 15.15 4.84
N ALA A 101 1.92 15.92 4.75
CA ALA A 101 2.28 16.66 3.53
C ALA A 101 2.36 15.77 2.27
N CYS A 102 2.84 14.53 2.45
CA CYS A 102 2.95 13.53 1.38
C CYS A 102 1.83 12.49 1.36
N MET A 103 0.82 12.62 2.22
CA MET A 103 -0.28 11.67 2.32
C MET A 103 -1.53 12.27 1.69
N SER A 104 -2.23 11.47 0.90
CA SER A 104 -3.50 11.84 0.29
C SER A 104 -4.65 11.20 1.05
N GLU A 105 -5.28 11.94 1.95
CA GLU A 105 -6.33 11.45 2.84
C GLU A 105 -7.68 11.23 2.14
N ASP A 106 -7.80 11.63 0.87
CA ASP A 106 -8.88 11.25 -0.05
C ASP A 106 -8.82 9.77 -0.50
N GLY A 107 -7.76 9.07 -0.12
CA GLY A 107 -7.55 7.66 -0.43
C GLY A 107 -8.56 6.76 0.27
N TRP A 108 -8.68 5.53 -0.22
CA TRP A 108 -9.52 4.52 0.42
C TRP A 108 -8.68 3.59 1.32
N PRO A 109 -9.15 3.27 2.54
CA PRO A 109 -10.33 3.80 3.19
C PRO A 109 -10.08 5.24 3.65
N PRO A 110 -11.10 6.12 3.65
CA PRO A 110 -10.92 7.52 4.03
C PRO A 110 -10.37 7.62 5.44
N ASN A 111 -9.56 8.65 5.70
CA ASN A 111 -8.94 8.93 7.01
C ASN A 111 -8.03 7.81 7.57
N SER A 112 -7.64 6.82 6.76
CA SER A 112 -6.87 5.64 7.23
C SER A 112 -5.34 5.79 7.15
N ILE A 113 -4.85 7.02 7.22
CA ILE A 113 -3.42 7.31 7.19
C ILE A 113 -2.80 6.91 8.52
N SER A 114 -1.80 6.03 8.46
CA SER A 114 -0.97 5.65 9.59
C SER A 114 0.47 5.40 9.12
N PRO A 115 1.43 5.27 10.05
CA PRO A 115 2.81 4.95 9.70
C PRO A 115 2.95 3.65 8.87
N GLU A 116 2.03 2.69 9.05
CA GLU A 116 2.01 1.40 8.35
C GLU A 116 1.38 1.49 6.95
N THR A 117 0.51 2.47 6.70
CA THR A 117 -0.22 2.59 5.43
C THR A 117 0.36 3.65 4.50
N THR A 118 1.46 4.29 4.90
CA THR A 118 2.10 5.39 4.16
C THR A 118 2.29 5.09 2.67
N GLU A 119 2.68 3.87 2.29
CA GLU A 119 2.89 3.51 0.88
C GLU A 119 1.61 3.55 0.02
N TYR A 120 0.44 3.32 0.63
CA TYR A 120 -0.85 3.35 -0.04
C TYR A 120 -1.38 4.77 -0.22
N PHE A 121 -1.07 5.64 0.74
CA PHE A 121 -1.54 7.02 0.79
C PHE A 121 -0.54 8.02 0.22
N TYR A 122 0.70 7.60 -0.04
CA TYR A 122 1.72 8.47 -0.60
C TYR A 122 1.19 9.16 -1.87
N ASP A 123 1.51 10.43 -2.04
CA ASP A 123 1.22 11.20 -3.25
C ASP A 123 2.17 12.39 -3.37
N ASP A 124 3.07 12.31 -4.33
CA ASP A 124 4.03 13.38 -4.62
C ASP A 124 3.40 14.61 -5.25
N THR A 125 2.15 14.54 -5.70
CA THR A 125 1.41 15.67 -6.28
C THR A 125 0.68 16.52 -5.23
N CYS A 126 0.61 16.08 -3.97
CA CYS A 126 -0.05 16.84 -2.91
C CYS A 126 0.64 18.19 -2.69
N GLY A 127 -0.15 19.25 -2.86
CA GLY A 127 0.26 20.64 -2.71
C GLY A 127 -0.01 21.19 -1.32
N VAL A 128 0.06 22.52 -1.19
CA VAL A 128 -0.53 23.22 -0.05
C VAL A 128 -1.98 23.49 -0.41
N GLU A 129 -2.91 23.08 0.45
CA GLU A 129 -4.35 23.16 0.22
C GLU A 129 -5.01 24.10 1.23
N GLU A 130 -6.09 24.75 0.80
CA GLU A 130 -6.99 25.46 1.70
C GLU A 130 -7.95 24.46 2.38
N PRO A 131 -8.54 24.81 3.53
CA PRO A 131 -9.58 23.99 4.14
C PRO A 131 -10.73 23.72 3.16
N GLN A 132 -11.09 22.45 3.03
CA GLN A 132 -12.26 22.04 2.26
C GLN A 132 -13.53 22.74 2.80
N ALA A 133 -14.45 23.10 1.90
CA ALA A 133 -15.66 23.79 2.30
C ALA A 133 -16.52 22.93 3.27
N PRO A 134 -17.16 23.53 4.29
CA PRO A 134 -17.85 22.78 5.35
C PRO A 134 -18.99 21.85 4.90
N HIS A 135 -19.53 22.06 3.70
CA HIS A 135 -20.63 21.27 3.15
C HIS A 135 -20.16 20.03 2.37
N VAL A 136 -18.84 19.90 2.14
CA VAL A 136 -18.29 18.77 1.42
C VAL A 136 -18.14 17.59 2.38
N VAL A 137 -18.80 16.50 2.05
CA VAL A 137 -18.82 15.28 2.87
C VAL A 137 -17.58 14.43 2.58
N GLY A 138 -16.91 13.99 3.64
CA GLY A 138 -15.68 13.20 3.58
C GLY A 138 -14.47 14.01 3.10
N CYS A 139 -13.32 13.35 2.98
CA CYS A 139 -12.12 13.97 2.43
C CYS A 139 -12.10 13.86 0.90
N GLN A 140 -12.06 15.00 0.20
CA GLN A 140 -12.04 15.05 -1.27
C GLN A 140 -10.80 15.73 -1.85
N GLN A 141 -9.84 16.08 -0.99
CA GLN A 141 -8.56 16.70 -1.32
C GLN A 141 -7.40 15.93 -0.65
N CYS A 142 -6.14 16.27 -0.92
CA CYS A 142 -5.02 15.55 -0.33
C CYS A 142 -5.02 15.61 1.21
N HIS A 143 -5.45 16.71 1.81
CA HIS A 143 -5.29 16.97 3.24
C HIS A 143 -6.61 17.39 3.89
N CYS A 144 -7.08 16.63 4.87
CA CYS A 144 -8.28 16.97 5.65
C CYS A 144 -8.02 17.00 7.16
N THR A 145 -6.91 16.42 7.62
CA THR A 145 -6.47 16.48 9.00
C THR A 145 -5.87 17.85 9.32
N HIS A 146 -6.38 18.49 10.37
CA HIS A 146 -5.89 19.78 10.84
C HIS A 146 -4.79 19.63 11.90
N PRO A 147 -3.80 20.55 11.96
CA PRO A 147 -3.59 21.65 11.01
C PRO A 147 -3.15 21.13 9.63
N LEU A 148 -3.59 21.80 8.56
CA LEU A 148 -3.22 21.41 7.20
C LEU A 148 -1.72 21.60 6.98
N PRO A 149 -1.09 20.79 6.11
CA PRO A 149 0.32 20.94 5.77
C PRO A 149 0.64 22.33 5.21
N THR A 150 1.71 22.94 5.72
CA THR A 150 2.20 24.25 5.27
C THR A 150 3.20 24.14 4.10
N MET A 151 3.48 22.92 3.65
CA MET A 151 4.41 22.60 2.57
C MET A 151 3.80 21.54 1.66
N SER A 152 4.12 21.58 0.36
CA SER A 152 3.82 20.49 -0.56
C SER A 152 4.64 19.25 -0.23
N CYS A 153 4.21 18.08 -0.71
CA CYS A 153 4.97 16.84 -0.52
C CYS A 153 6.41 16.98 -1.02
N VAL A 154 6.61 17.48 -2.25
CA VAL A 154 7.94 17.65 -2.85
C VAL A 154 8.84 18.55 -2.00
N LYS A 155 8.28 19.59 -1.36
CA LYS A 155 9.06 20.46 -0.48
C LYS A 155 9.36 19.81 0.88
N ALA A 156 8.40 19.08 1.45
CA ALA A 156 8.61 18.33 2.67
C ALA A 156 9.68 17.24 2.49
N LEU A 157 9.67 16.54 1.35
CA LEU A 157 10.73 15.58 0.99
C LEU A 157 12.09 16.26 0.94
N GLU A 158 12.23 17.36 0.21
CA GLU A 158 13.48 18.11 0.10
C GLU A 158 14.04 18.50 1.48
N MET A 159 13.17 18.92 2.40
CA MET A 159 13.59 19.45 3.70
C MET A 159 13.92 18.37 4.73
N PHE A 160 13.18 17.25 4.74
CA PHE A 160 13.20 16.31 5.87
C PHE A 160 13.66 14.89 5.53
N VAL A 161 13.75 14.54 4.25
CA VAL A 161 14.02 13.16 3.81
C VAL A 161 15.07 13.07 2.70
N GLY A 162 15.01 13.99 1.73
CA GLY A 162 15.63 13.91 0.42
C GLY A 162 14.69 13.28 -0.62
N ARG A 163 14.80 13.70 -1.88
CA ARG A 163 13.98 13.17 -2.97
C ARG A 163 14.80 12.64 -4.15
N VAL A 164 14.22 11.68 -4.86
CA VAL A 164 14.72 11.20 -6.15
C VAL A 164 13.60 11.25 -7.18
N ASN A 165 13.93 11.76 -8.36
CA ASN A 165 13.00 11.73 -9.50
C ASN A 165 13.28 10.48 -10.31
N ILE A 166 12.25 9.68 -10.54
CA ILE A 166 12.31 8.50 -11.37
C ILE A 166 11.32 8.60 -12.53
N SER A 167 11.62 7.88 -13.60
CA SER A 167 10.71 7.73 -14.73
C SER A 167 10.49 6.25 -15.02
N LEU A 168 9.22 5.83 -15.09
CA LEU A 168 8.82 4.52 -15.56
C LEU A 168 8.26 4.66 -16.97
N ASN A 169 8.86 3.94 -17.92
CA ASN A 169 8.34 3.85 -19.28
C ASN A 169 7.45 2.62 -19.41
N PHE A 170 6.18 2.83 -19.71
CA PHE A 170 5.24 1.75 -20.01
C PHE A 170 5.11 1.61 -21.52
N THR A 171 5.24 0.40 -22.04
CA THR A 171 5.10 0.10 -23.46
C THR A 171 4.31 -1.18 -23.64
N ARG A 172 3.25 -1.14 -24.45
CA ARG A 172 2.52 -2.36 -24.83
C ARG A 172 3.29 -3.11 -25.89
N ILE A 173 3.72 -4.32 -25.58
CA ILE A 173 4.31 -5.24 -26.55
C ILE A 173 3.25 -6.19 -27.13
N ARG A 174 3.55 -6.81 -28.27
CA ARG A 174 2.73 -7.88 -28.82
C ARG A 174 2.74 -9.06 -27.84
N TYR A 175 1.59 -9.69 -27.61
CA TYR A 175 1.52 -10.91 -26.82
C TYR A 175 2.48 -11.96 -27.36
N ASN A 176 3.27 -12.54 -26.47
CA ASN A 176 4.18 -13.63 -26.74
C ASN A 176 4.05 -14.65 -25.61
N LYS A 177 3.70 -15.89 -25.95
CA LYS A 177 3.45 -16.95 -24.95
C LYS A 177 4.69 -17.23 -24.09
N THR A 178 5.88 -17.30 -24.69
CA THR A 178 7.13 -17.57 -23.97
C THR A 178 7.45 -16.47 -22.96
N ILE A 179 7.29 -15.21 -23.33
CA ILE A 179 7.43 -14.08 -22.39
C ILE A 179 6.34 -14.18 -21.32
N ALA A 180 5.08 -14.38 -21.70
CA ALA A 180 4.01 -14.48 -20.73
C ALA A 180 4.23 -15.61 -19.71
N ASP A 181 4.73 -16.77 -20.14
CA ASP A 181 4.99 -17.90 -19.25
C ASP A 181 6.19 -17.65 -18.31
N GLU A 182 7.18 -16.84 -18.70
CA GLU A 182 8.29 -16.45 -17.80
C GLU A 182 7.81 -15.55 -16.65
N TRP A 183 6.81 -14.71 -16.93
CA TRP A 183 6.35 -13.66 -16.01
C TRP A 183 5.03 -14.00 -15.30
N ARG A 184 4.40 -15.12 -15.64
CA ARG A 184 3.23 -15.65 -14.97
C ARG A 184 3.65 -16.32 -13.67
N PHE A 185 2.83 -16.20 -12.64
CA PHE A 185 3.06 -16.92 -11.41
C PHE A 185 3.09 -18.44 -11.69
N PRO A 186 4.21 -19.15 -11.42
CA PRO A 186 4.37 -20.55 -11.82
C PRO A 186 3.39 -21.48 -11.09
N ASN A 187 2.87 -21.01 -9.96
CA ASN A 187 1.85 -21.64 -9.18
C ASN A 187 0.74 -20.62 -8.88
N GLU A 188 -0.06 -20.18 -9.87
CA GLU A 188 -1.49 -20.29 -9.52
C GLU A 188 -1.59 -21.71 -8.96
N PRO A 189 -2.09 -21.92 -7.73
CA PRO A 189 -2.57 -23.23 -7.35
C PRO A 189 -3.31 -23.68 -8.58
N SER A 190 -2.76 -24.64 -9.35
CA SER A 190 -3.48 -25.07 -10.52
C SER A 190 -4.82 -25.42 -9.91
N ILE A 191 -5.89 -24.91 -10.51
CA ILE A 191 -7.26 -25.19 -10.08
C ILE A 191 -7.48 -26.72 -9.90
N ASN A 192 -6.51 -27.52 -10.34
CA ASN A 192 -6.40 -28.97 -10.35
C ASN A 192 -5.49 -29.57 -9.24
N SER A 193 -4.71 -28.81 -8.47
CA SER A 193 -3.86 -29.33 -7.37
C SER A 193 -4.60 -29.44 -6.05
N PHE A 194 -5.67 -28.65 -5.90
CA PHE A 194 -6.62 -28.70 -4.82
C PHE A 194 -7.94 -29.09 -5.48
N GLY A 195 -8.51 -30.26 -5.17
CA GLY A 195 -9.82 -30.65 -5.70
C GLY A 195 -10.83 -29.50 -5.54
N GLU A 196 -11.74 -29.34 -6.50
CA GLU A 196 -12.75 -28.25 -6.59
C GLU A 196 -12.35 -26.95 -5.89
N VAL A 197 -11.77 -25.99 -6.64
CA VAL A 197 -11.48 -24.66 -6.09
C VAL A 197 -12.74 -24.05 -5.49
N ALA A 198 -12.71 -23.85 -4.17
CA ALA A 198 -13.79 -23.21 -3.46
C ALA A 198 -14.04 -21.81 -4.06
N PRO A 199 -15.31 -21.35 -4.15
CA PRO A 199 -15.66 -20.04 -4.67
C PRO A 199 -14.83 -18.91 -4.08
N VAL A 200 -14.58 -18.96 -2.77
CA VAL A 200 -13.65 -18.06 -2.07
C VAL A 200 -12.55 -18.94 -1.49
N ASN A 201 -11.29 -18.59 -1.75
CA ASN A 201 -10.16 -19.42 -1.38
C ASN A 201 -9.00 -18.56 -0.89
N ILE A 202 -8.87 -18.45 0.44
CA ILE A 202 -7.98 -17.49 1.08
C ILE A 202 -6.86 -18.23 1.79
N PHE A 203 -5.62 -17.85 1.48
CA PHE A 203 -4.42 -18.41 2.12
C PHE A 203 -3.43 -17.32 2.49
N GLU A 204 -2.58 -17.59 3.47
CA GLU A 204 -1.41 -16.77 3.75
C GLU A 204 -0.36 -16.85 2.62
N TYR A 205 0.18 -15.69 2.24
CA TYR A 205 1.29 -15.61 1.31
C TYR A 205 2.62 -15.60 2.10
N LEU A 206 3.16 -16.79 2.33
CA LEU A 206 4.36 -17.01 3.13
C LEU A 206 5.60 -16.17 2.73
N PRO A 207 5.86 -15.87 1.45
CA PRO A 207 7.01 -15.03 1.08
C PRO A 207 7.00 -13.65 1.75
N ASP A 208 5.84 -13.06 2.01
CA ASP A 208 5.76 -11.76 2.68
C ASP A 208 6.18 -11.83 4.16
N LEU A 209 5.94 -12.96 4.84
CA LEU A 209 6.43 -13.17 6.20
C LEU A 209 7.97 -13.26 6.25
N GLN A 210 8.60 -13.70 5.16
CA GLN A 210 10.05 -13.74 5.05
C GLN A 210 10.64 -12.33 4.87
N SER A 211 9.86 -11.39 4.35
CA SER A 211 10.20 -9.96 4.34
C SER A 211 9.97 -9.37 5.74
N ASN A 212 10.99 -9.50 6.58
CA ASN A 212 10.98 -8.95 7.92
C ASN A 212 12.23 -8.11 8.20
N ARG A 213 12.11 -7.16 9.12
CA ARG A 213 13.21 -6.29 9.55
C ARG A 213 13.02 -5.82 10.98
N VAL A 214 14.12 -5.40 11.58
CA VAL A 214 14.12 -4.77 12.91
C VAL A 214 14.19 -3.26 12.75
N ILE A 215 13.26 -2.55 13.38
CA ILE A 215 13.27 -1.09 13.47
C ILE A 215 13.34 -0.63 14.92
N TYR A 216 13.74 0.63 15.13
CA TYR A 216 13.59 1.33 16.39
C TYR A 216 12.56 2.43 16.21
N LEU A 217 11.49 2.38 17.00
CA LEU A 217 10.41 3.35 16.99
C LEU A 217 10.20 3.89 18.40
N TYR A 218 10.07 5.20 18.51
CA TYR A 218 9.65 5.82 19.76
C TYR A 218 8.12 5.80 19.83
N ILE A 219 7.58 5.20 20.89
CA ILE A 219 6.14 5.09 21.12
C ILE A 219 5.72 6.14 22.13
N GLU A 220 4.81 7.03 21.74
CA GLU A 220 4.28 8.04 22.65
C GLU A 220 3.40 7.42 23.75
N PRO A 221 3.32 8.00 24.96
CA PRO A 221 2.50 7.51 26.07
C PRO A 221 1.02 7.27 25.73
N ASP A 222 0.47 8.09 24.84
CA ASP A 222 -0.90 8.04 24.31
C ASP A 222 -0.94 7.64 22.82
N GLY A 223 0.18 7.12 22.30
CA GLY A 223 0.29 6.65 20.93
C GLY A 223 -0.64 5.47 20.65
N CYS A 224 -1.01 5.31 19.38
CA CYS A 224 -1.98 4.29 18.98
C CYS A 224 -1.52 2.87 19.28
N GLU A 225 -0.21 2.63 19.29
CA GLU A 225 0.37 1.34 19.65
C GLU A 225 0.12 0.99 21.12
N ILE A 226 -0.05 1.99 22.00
CA ILE A 226 -0.43 1.82 23.41
C ILE A 226 -1.93 1.64 23.53
N VAL A 227 -2.71 2.52 22.90
CA VAL A 227 -4.18 2.53 22.97
C VAL A 227 -4.76 1.21 22.43
N GLU A 228 -4.19 0.71 21.34
CA GLU A 228 -4.58 -0.56 20.72
C GLU A 228 -3.87 -1.79 21.33
N GLN A 229 -3.08 -1.61 22.40
CA GLN A 229 -2.34 -2.69 23.07
C GLN A 229 -1.41 -3.48 22.12
N CYS A 230 -0.91 -2.83 21.08
CA CYS A 230 0.04 -3.42 20.15
C CYS A 230 1.45 -3.55 20.77
N VAL A 231 1.77 -2.72 21.76
CA VAL A 231 3.04 -2.78 22.51
C VAL A 231 2.79 -2.66 24.02
N GLY A 232 3.70 -3.22 24.83
CA GLY A 232 3.56 -3.24 26.29
C GLY A 232 3.86 -1.92 27.02
N GLY A 233 4.17 -0.82 26.32
CA GLY A 233 4.44 0.48 26.95
C GLY A 233 5.14 1.49 26.03
N SER A 234 5.23 2.75 26.47
CA SER A 234 5.81 3.88 25.71
C SER A 234 7.33 3.95 25.76
N GLY A 235 7.93 4.88 25.03
CA GLY A 235 9.38 5.07 24.89
C GLY A 235 9.97 4.34 23.68
N TRP A 236 11.30 4.25 23.61
CA TRP A 236 12.00 3.56 22.51
C TRP A 236 11.75 2.05 22.55
N ARG A 237 11.23 1.52 21.44
CA ARG A 237 10.97 0.09 21.24
C ARG A 237 11.75 -0.43 20.05
N ARG A 238 12.32 -1.63 20.23
CA ARG A 238 12.88 -2.43 19.14
C ARG A 238 11.77 -3.34 18.64
N LEU A 239 11.35 -3.15 17.39
CA LEU A 239 10.21 -3.85 16.80
C LEU A 239 10.69 -4.76 15.67
N LEU A 240 10.21 -6.01 15.67
CA LEU A 240 10.29 -6.89 14.49
C LEU A 240 9.05 -6.62 13.64
N THR A 241 9.25 -5.99 12.49
CA THR A 241 8.18 -5.74 11.51
C THR A 241 8.26 -6.79 10.42
N PHE A 242 7.10 -7.25 9.95
CA PHE A 242 6.96 -8.19 8.84
C PHE A 242 5.69 -7.84 8.06
N SER A 243 5.64 -8.25 6.80
CA SER A 243 4.45 -8.10 5.96
C SER A 243 3.58 -9.35 6.03
N THR A 244 2.27 -9.17 5.86
CA THR A 244 1.32 -10.28 5.74
C THR A 244 0.34 -9.98 4.63
N THR A 245 0.23 -10.90 3.68
CA THR A 245 -0.76 -10.84 2.61
C THR A 245 -1.59 -12.10 2.63
N THR A 246 -2.88 -11.91 2.39
CA THR A 246 -3.89 -12.96 2.38
C THR A 246 -4.63 -12.92 1.04
N PRO A 247 -4.03 -13.40 -0.06
CA PRO A 247 -4.66 -13.45 -1.37
C PRO A 247 -5.92 -14.34 -1.39
N ASN A 248 -6.92 -13.91 -2.16
CA ASN A 248 -8.05 -14.74 -2.55
C ASN A 248 -7.75 -15.36 -3.93
N PHE A 249 -7.44 -16.66 -3.94
CA PHE A 249 -7.27 -17.49 -5.15
C PHE A 249 -8.60 -18.14 -5.60
N GLY A 250 -9.72 -17.77 -4.99
CA GLY A 250 -11.04 -18.24 -5.36
C GLY A 250 -11.55 -17.56 -6.63
N THR A 251 -12.64 -18.08 -7.18
CA THR A 251 -13.29 -17.54 -8.39
C THR A 251 -14.34 -16.46 -8.09
N GLN A 252 -14.62 -16.19 -6.82
CA GLN A 252 -15.59 -15.22 -6.33
C GLN A 252 -14.97 -14.31 -5.26
N ASP A 253 -15.52 -13.11 -5.13
CA ASP A 253 -15.13 -12.17 -4.09
C ASP A 253 -15.46 -12.71 -2.69
N LEU A 254 -14.56 -12.53 -1.72
CA LEU A 254 -14.88 -12.70 -0.32
C LEU A 254 -15.90 -11.63 0.09
N ARG A 255 -17.06 -12.05 0.61
CA ARG A 255 -18.09 -11.16 1.17
C ARG A 255 -18.32 -11.48 2.63
N LEU A 256 -17.77 -10.65 3.52
CA LEU A 256 -18.02 -10.72 4.97
C LEU A 256 -19.16 -9.81 5.44
N GLY A 257 -19.76 -9.06 4.50
CA GLY A 257 -20.80 -8.06 4.72
C GLY A 257 -20.28 -6.63 4.57
N THR A 258 -21.09 -5.64 4.96
CA THR A 258 -20.83 -4.22 4.72
C THR A 258 -20.64 -3.48 6.03
N VAL A 259 -19.62 -2.62 6.09
CA VAL A 259 -19.50 -1.56 7.10
C VAL A 259 -19.70 -0.22 6.41
N SER A 260 -20.45 0.69 7.03
CA SER A 260 -20.64 2.05 6.51
C SER A 260 -19.48 2.95 6.94
N TYR A 261 -18.67 3.38 5.98
CA TYR A 261 -17.54 4.31 6.21
C TYR A 261 -17.95 5.80 6.15
N PHE A 262 -19.20 6.10 5.76
CA PHE A 262 -19.67 7.47 5.50
C PHE A 262 -20.81 7.92 6.41
N THR A 263 -21.16 7.13 7.43
CA THR A 263 -22.16 7.50 8.43
C THR A 263 -21.47 7.73 9.76
N ASP A 264 -21.72 8.88 10.39
CA ASP A 264 -21.28 9.14 11.76
C ASP A 264 -21.89 8.11 12.71
N GLY A 265 -21.04 7.25 13.27
CA GLY A 265 -21.42 6.19 14.20
C GLY A 265 -21.23 4.78 13.64
N LEU A 266 -21.01 3.83 14.56
CA LEU A 266 -20.95 2.41 14.27
C LEU A 266 -22.26 1.96 13.58
N PRO A 267 -22.22 1.30 12.42
CA PRO A 267 -23.40 0.70 11.82
C PRO A 267 -24.15 -0.16 12.84
N ASN A 268 -25.45 0.05 13.04
CA ASN A 268 -26.26 -0.77 13.97
C ASN A 268 -26.70 -2.10 13.33
N ASP A 269 -25.82 -2.71 12.53
CA ASP A 269 -26.05 -3.96 11.83
C ASP A 269 -25.61 -5.18 12.65
N ALA A 270 -25.99 -6.38 12.20
CA ALA A 270 -25.65 -7.62 12.88
C ALA A 270 -24.13 -7.80 13.01
N ILE A 271 -23.36 -7.34 12.02
CA ILE A 271 -21.91 -7.52 11.94
C ILE A 271 -21.20 -6.74 13.05
N THR A 272 -21.64 -5.51 13.29
CA THR A 272 -21.12 -4.65 14.36
C THR A 272 -21.61 -5.12 15.74
N LYS A 273 -22.84 -5.63 15.85
CA LYS A 273 -23.38 -6.24 17.09
C LYS A 273 -22.68 -7.53 17.50
N HIS A 274 -22.15 -8.28 16.53
CA HIS A 274 -21.41 -9.51 16.76
C HIS A 274 -19.89 -9.27 16.91
N HIS A 275 -19.44 -8.02 17.02
CA HIS A 275 -18.02 -7.65 17.18
C HIS A 275 -17.09 -8.21 16.08
N ILE A 276 -17.65 -8.48 14.89
CA ILE A 276 -16.88 -8.98 13.74
C ILE A 276 -16.02 -7.86 13.16
N PHE A 277 -16.56 -6.63 13.15
CA PHE A 277 -15.83 -5.42 12.83
C PHE A 277 -15.89 -4.43 14.00
N GLU A 278 -14.75 -3.87 14.37
CA GLU A 278 -14.61 -2.86 15.42
C GLU A 278 -13.98 -1.60 14.84
N TYR A 279 -14.56 -0.43 15.11
CA TYR A 279 -13.96 0.82 14.67
C TYR A 279 -12.70 1.10 15.51
N SER A 280 -11.56 1.27 14.83
CA SER A 280 -10.34 1.79 15.43
C SER A 280 -10.37 3.32 15.35
N PRO A 281 -10.41 4.04 16.50
CA PRO A 281 -10.23 5.49 16.51
C PRO A 281 -8.83 5.91 16.03
N CYS A 282 -7.87 5.01 16.15
CA CYS A 282 -6.46 5.22 15.82
C CYS A 282 -6.19 5.20 14.32
N HIS A 283 -6.76 4.23 13.61
CA HIS A 283 -6.66 4.12 12.16
C HIS A 283 -7.89 4.68 11.44
N LYS A 284 -8.85 5.21 12.20
CA LYS A 284 -10.11 5.81 11.75
C LYS A 284 -10.88 4.95 10.73
N HIS A 285 -10.74 3.62 10.86
CA HIS A 285 -11.43 2.63 10.03
C HIS A 285 -11.83 1.40 10.83
N PHE A 286 -12.65 0.54 10.21
CA PHE A 286 -13.08 -0.72 10.82
C PHE A 286 -12.01 -1.81 10.69
N HIS A 287 -11.67 -2.42 11.82
CA HIS A 287 -10.86 -3.63 11.91
C HIS A 287 -11.74 -4.87 11.93
N PHE A 288 -11.38 -5.88 11.14
CA PHE A 288 -11.86 -7.23 11.27
C PHE A 288 -11.09 -7.94 12.40
N SER A 289 -11.80 -8.41 13.42
CA SER A 289 -11.22 -8.94 14.67
C SER A 289 -10.69 -10.37 14.57
N HIS A 290 -10.88 -11.03 13.42
CA HIS A 290 -10.61 -12.47 13.24
C HIS A 290 -9.66 -12.76 12.07
N TYR A 291 -8.79 -11.81 11.72
CA TYR A 291 -7.87 -11.96 10.58
C TYR A 291 -6.82 -13.05 10.80
N GLY A 292 -6.17 -13.08 11.97
CA GLY A 292 -5.12 -14.06 12.26
C GLY A 292 -4.49 -13.87 13.63
N SER A 293 -3.70 -14.88 14.03
CA SER A 293 -2.91 -14.86 15.27
C SER A 293 -1.43 -14.87 14.92
N PHE A 294 -0.69 -13.87 15.41
CA PHE A 294 0.76 -13.79 15.24
C PHE A 294 1.45 -14.11 16.55
N THR A 295 2.44 -15.00 16.50
CA THR A 295 3.20 -15.44 17.67
C THR A 295 4.68 -15.46 17.35
N PHE A 296 5.52 -14.99 18.27
CA PHE A 296 6.97 -14.98 18.13
C PHE A 296 7.62 -15.70 19.33
N GLY A 297 8.51 -16.66 19.06
CA GLY A 297 9.21 -17.44 20.10
C GLY A 297 8.83 -18.92 20.16
N ASN A 298 9.20 -19.59 21.25
CA ASN A 298 8.94 -21.03 21.42
C ASN A 298 7.45 -21.27 21.71
N LEU A 299 6.74 -21.83 20.74
CA LEU A 299 5.29 -22.14 20.82
C LEU A 299 4.93 -23.14 21.94
N LYS A 300 5.91 -23.81 22.56
CA LYS A 300 5.67 -24.68 23.72
C LYS A 300 5.46 -23.91 25.03
N ASP A 301 5.88 -22.65 25.11
CA ASP A 301 5.67 -21.80 26.27
C ASP A 301 4.64 -20.71 25.95
N GLN A 302 3.36 -21.08 26.06
CA GLN A 302 2.22 -20.19 25.83
C GLN A 302 2.06 -19.10 26.91
N SER A 303 2.84 -19.16 28.00
CA SER A 303 2.70 -18.23 29.14
C SER A 303 3.18 -16.81 28.84
N ASN A 304 3.95 -16.62 27.75
CA ASN A 304 4.53 -15.34 27.33
C ASN A 304 3.95 -14.77 26.01
N LEU A 305 2.76 -15.22 25.58
CA LEU A 305 2.08 -14.69 24.39
C LEU A 305 1.44 -13.32 24.68
N THR A 306 2.25 -12.30 24.92
CA THR A 306 1.80 -10.92 25.24
C THR A 306 1.81 -9.97 24.03
N ASN A 307 2.32 -10.39 22.88
CA ASN A 307 2.46 -9.54 21.70
C ASN A 307 1.63 -10.10 20.54
N SER A 308 0.42 -9.59 20.32
CA SER A 308 -0.38 -9.87 19.12
C SER A 308 -1.10 -8.62 18.63
N LYS A 309 -1.14 -8.43 17.31
CA LYS A 309 -2.05 -7.45 16.68
C LYS A 309 -3.41 -8.12 16.51
N ARG A 310 -4.46 -7.54 17.11
CA ARG A 310 -5.77 -8.18 17.28
C ARG A 310 -6.82 -7.82 16.23
N GLY A 311 -6.53 -6.85 15.35
CA GLY A 311 -7.48 -6.39 14.34
C GLY A 311 -6.78 -5.82 13.11
N PHE A 312 -7.37 -6.05 11.95
CA PHE A 312 -6.85 -5.59 10.65
C PHE A 312 -7.99 -5.02 9.81
N CYS A 313 -7.76 -3.90 9.13
CA CYS A 313 -8.66 -3.51 8.05
C CYS A 313 -8.65 -4.60 6.97
N LEU A 314 -9.83 -5.09 6.60
CA LEU A 314 -9.95 -6.01 5.47
C LEU A 314 -10.29 -5.21 4.21
N GLN A 315 -9.32 -5.11 3.31
CA GLN A 315 -9.47 -4.42 2.03
C GLN A 315 -8.63 -5.09 0.94
N ALA A 316 -9.04 -4.89 -0.32
CA ALA A 316 -8.20 -5.21 -1.46
C ALA A 316 -7.11 -4.13 -1.61
N VAL A 317 -5.98 -4.32 -0.94
CA VAL A 317 -4.84 -3.37 -0.97
C VAL A 317 -4.12 -3.35 -2.32
N TYR A 318 -4.02 -4.50 -2.98
CA TYR A 318 -3.50 -4.63 -4.33
C TYR A 318 -4.02 -5.92 -4.97
N ARG A 319 -3.86 -6.05 -6.29
CA ARG A 319 -4.03 -7.31 -7.01
C ARG A 319 -2.69 -7.73 -7.56
N HIS A 320 -2.29 -8.98 -7.34
CA HIS A 320 -1.10 -9.51 -7.99
C HIS A 320 -1.32 -9.53 -9.49
N ALA A 321 -0.63 -8.66 -10.22
CA ALA A 321 -0.57 -8.76 -11.67
C ALA A 321 0.16 -10.06 -12.04
N ASN A 322 -0.29 -10.70 -13.12
CA ASN A 322 0.26 -11.96 -13.64
C ASN A 322 0.03 -13.18 -12.75
N ALA A 323 -0.85 -13.08 -11.75
CA ALA A 323 -1.50 -14.25 -11.17
C ALA A 323 -2.26 -14.97 -12.29
#